data_AF-A0A352CKN2-F1
#
_entry.id   AF-A0A352CKN2-F1
#
_cell.length_a   1.000
_cell.length_b   1.000
_cell.length_c   1.000
_cell.angle_alpha   90.00
_cell.angle_beta   90.00
_cell.angle_gamma   90.00
#
_symmetry.space_group_name_H-M   'P 1'
#
loop_
_entity.id
_entity.type
_entity.pdbx_description
1 polymer ?
#
loop_
_entity_poly.entity_id
_entity_poly.type
_entity_poly.pdbx_seq_one_letter_code
_entity_poly.pdbx_strand_id
1 'polypeptide(L)'
;TEDLERILTRNSTNAYANPGNPLTRQNEFGKQVLWTIDKGNKVLMINNAGSSPKGDLPFLLSFDVHTKKTDTLWRCKEGTFETIVKVLDAEKGVLITQRESEKEVP
;
A
#
# COMPACT_ATOMS: atom_id res chain seq x y z
N THR A 1 -12.64 25.43 -16.67
CA THR A 1 -11.32 25.18 -16.07
C THR A 1 -11.55 24.12 -15.04
N GLU A 2 -11.02 22.91 -15.19
CA GLU A 2 -11.23 21.87 -14.19
C GLU A 2 -10.54 22.30 -12.88
N ASP A 3 -11.29 22.36 -11.79
CA ASP A 3 -10.78 22.73 -10.47
C ASP A 3 -9.89 21.61 -9.94
N LEU A 4 -8.64 21.94 -9.59
CA LEU A 4 -7.71 20.99 -8.99
C LEU A 4 -8.13 20.70 -7.55
N GLU A 5 -8.47 19.44 -7.26
CA GLU A 5 -8.81 18.99 -5.92
C GLU A 5 -7.63 18.26 -5.25
N ARG A 6 -7.31 18.68 -4.02
CA ARG A 6 -6.32 17.98 -3.17
C ARG A 6 -6.94 16.72 -2.57
N ILE A 7 -6.38 15.56 -2.92
CA ILE A 7 -6.84 14.25 -2.46
C ILE A 7 -6.08 13.71 -1.24
N LEU A 8 -4.81 14.08 -1.05
CA LEU A 8 -3.97 13.59 0.05
C LEU A 8 -2.96 14.66 0.49
N THR A 9 -2.63 14.67 1.77
CA THR A 9 -1.52 15.48 2.32
C THR A 9 -0.82 14.69 3.40
N ARG A 10 0.50 14.80 3.48
CA ARG A 10 1.32 14.11 4.46
C ARG A 10 2.39 15.03 5.03
N ASN A 11 2.82 14.73 6.26
CA ASN A 11 4.02 15.29 6.85
C ASN A 11 5.16 14.28 6.65
N SER A 12 6.26 14.71 6.02
CA SER A 12 7.43 13.86 5.74
C SER A 12 8.19 13.45 7.01
N THR A 13 8.05 14.16 8.13
CA THR A 13 8.69 13.80 9.40
C THR A 13 7.84 12.87 10.25
N ASN A 14 6.56 12.67 9.90
CA ASN A 14 5.67 11.74 10.59
C ASN A 14 5.60 10.40 9.84
N ALA A 15 6.58 9.54 10.10
CA ALA A 15 6.65 8.22 9.50
C ALA A 15 5.44 7.32 9.85
N TYR A 16 4.85 7.49 11.03
CA TYR A 16 3.72 6.65 11.50
C TYR A 16 2.42 6.94 10.75
N ALA A 17 2.27 8.17 10.26
CA ALA A 17 1.13 8.57 9.42
C ALA A 17 1.40 8.38 7.92
N ASN A 18 2.52 7.78 7.53
CA ASN A 18 2.84 7.56 6.12
C ASN A 18 1.94 6.43 5.56
N PRO A 19 1.03 6.68 4.61
CA PRO A 19 0.18 5.63 4.03
C PRO A 19 0.94 4.70 3.09
N GLY A 20 2.21 5.00 2.80
CA GLY A 20 3.02 4.27 1.83
C GLY A 20 2.98 4.90 0.45
N ASN A 21 3.29 4.09 -0.56
CA ASN A 21 3.33 4.50 -1.96
C ASN A 21 2.19 3.83 -2.74
N PRO A 22 1.58 4.51 -3.72
CA PRO A 22 0.58 3.90 -4.56
C PRO A 22 1.18 2.79 -5.42
N LEU A 23 0.43 1.70 -5.57
CA LEU A 23 0.81 0.59 -6.43
C LEU A 23 0.82 1.03 -7.90
N THR A 24 1.83 0.57 -8.63
CA THR A 24 1.97 0.84 -10.06
C THR A 24 2.17 -0.44 -10.84
N ARG A 25 1.82 -0.41 -12.13
CA ARG A 25 2.08 -1.49 -13.09
C ARG A 25 2.60 -0.93 -14.41
N GLN A 26 3.28 -1.74 -15.20
CA GLN A 26 3.62 -1.36 -16.56
C GLN A 26 2.37 -1.34 -17.44
N ASN A 27 2.23 -0.31 -18.26
CA ASN A 27 1.27 -0.30 -19.36
C ASN A 27 1.87 -0.96 -20.62
N GLU A 28 1.09 -0.99 -21.71
CA GLU A 28 1.49 -1.57 -23.01
C GLU A 28 2.73 -0.91 -23.63
N PHE A 29 3.08 0.30 -23.16
CA PHE A 29 4.26 1.06 -23.59
C PHE A 29 5.45 0.90 -22.63
N GLY A 30 5.38 -0.02 -21.66
CA GLY A 30 6.43 -0.27 -20.67
C GLY A 30 6.57 0.84 -19.60
N LYS A 31 5.64 1.78 -19.51
CA LYS A 31 5.68 2.86 -18.52
C LYS A 31 4.94 2.47 -17.25
N GLN A 32 5.50 2.79 -16.08
CA GLN A 32 4.81 2.63 -14.80
C GLN A 32 3.63 3.60 -14.73
N VAL A 33 2.42 3.06 -14.56
CA VAL A 33 1.18 3.81 -14.35
C VAL A 33 0.53 3.35 -13.05
N LEU A 34 -0.30 4.20 -12.45
CA LEU A 34 -1.08 3.82 -11.27
C LEU A 34 -1.93 2.57 -11.57
N TRP A 35 -1.86 1.59 -10.66
CA TRP A 35 -2.72 0.43 -10.74
C TRP A 35 -4.00 0.73 -9.96
N THR A 36 -5.02 1.17 -10.68
CA THR A 36 -6.34 1.43 -10.12
C THR A 36 -7.19 0.16 -10.07
N ILE A 37 -8.08 0.10 -9.08
CA ILE A 37 -9.10 -0.95 -8.90
C ILE A 37 -10.49 -0.32 -8.80
N ASP A 38 -11.54 -1.14 -8.69
CA ASP A 38 -12.92 -0.67 -8.48
C ASP A 38 -13.33 0.34 -9.57
N LYS A 39 -13.12 -0.05 -10.82
CA LYS A 39 -13.37 0.76 -12.03
C LYS A 39 -12.64 2.12 -12.05
N GLY A 40 -11.50 2.22 -11.39
CA GLY A 40 -10.70 3.45 -11.35
C GLY A 40 -10.88 4.29 -10.08
N ASN A 41 -11.81 3.93 -9.20
CA ASN A 41 -12.16 4.73 -8.04
C ASN A 41 -11.20 4.54 -6.86
N LYS A 42 -10.44 3.44 -6.85
CA LYS A 42 -9.54 3.11 -5.74
C LYS A 42 -8.13 2.80 -6.23
N VAL A 43 -7.17 3.06 -5.36
CA VAL A 43 -5.77 2.65 -5.54
C VAL A 43 -5.30 1.89 -4.31
N LEU A 44 -4.44 0.91 -4.51
CA LEU A 44 -3.75 0.25 -3.41
C LEU A 44 -2.51 1.04 -3.01
N MET A 45 -2.28 1.17 -1.72
CA MET A 45 -1.12 1.84 -1.13
C MET A 45 -0.32 0.83 -0.32
N ILE A 46 0.97 0.68 -0.61
CA ILE A 46 1.87 -0.24 0.08
C ILE A 46 2.84 0.56 0.94
N ASN A 47 2.89 0.24 2.23
CA ASN A 47 3.94 0.71 3.12
C ASN A 47 4.76 -0.48 3.62
N ASN A 48 5.94 -0.69 3.02
CA ASN A 48 6.87 -1.76 3.40
C ASN A 48 7.72 -1.45 4.64
N ALA A 49 7.68 -0.22 5.17
CA ALA A 49 8.27 0.08 6.47
C ALA A 49 7.22 -0.12 7.57
N GLY A 50 6.06 0.51 7.43
CA GLY A 50 4.94 0.35 8.36
C GLY A 50 5.25 0.77 9.80
N SER A 51 6.19 1.69 9.98
CA SER A 51 6.69 2.14 11.28
C SER A 51 5.57 2.53 12.23
N SER A 52 5.68 2.06 13.47
CA SER A 52 4.69 2.27 14.52
C SER A 52 5.35 2.19 15.90
N PRO A 53 4.64 2.58 16.98
CA PRO A 53 5.13 2.37 18.35
C PRO A 53 5.42 0.90 18.70
N LYS A 54 4.87 -0.05 17.93
CA LYS A 54 5.03 -1.49 18.09
C LYS A 54 6.11 -2.08 17.18
N GLY A 55 6.93 -1.22 16.57
CA GLY A 55 7.91 -1.58 15.55
C GLY A 55 7.38 -1.42 14.13
N ASP A 56 8.18 -1.90 13.19
CA ASP A 56 7.88 -1.86 11.75
C ASP A 56 6.88 -2.96 11.40
N LEU A 57 5.66 -2.55 11.06
CA LEU A 57 4.54 -3.43 10.72
C LEU A 57 4.00 -3.06 9.35
N PRO A 58 4.62 -3.56 8.26
CA PRO A 58 4.21 -3.29 6.90
C PRO A 58 2.71 -3.51 6.68
N PHE A 59 2.10 -2.75 5.78
CA PHE A 59 0.67 -2.85 5.54
C PHE A 59 0.28 -2.49 4.10
N LEU A 60 -0.94 -2.91 3.74
CA LEU A 60 -1.64 -2.59 2.50
C LEU A 60 -2.92 -1.84 2.82
N LEU A 61 -3.11 -0.68 2.20
CA LEU A 61 -4.36 0.08 2.26
C LEU A 61 -5.04 0.10 0.89
N SER A 62 -6.36 0.23 0.87
CA SER A 62 -7.07 0.83 -0.27
C SER A 62 -7.37 2.29 0.03
N PHE A 63 -7.18 3.15 -0.96
CA PHE A 63 -7.54 4.56 -0.91
C PHE A 63 -8.59 4.86 -1.99
N ASP A 64 -9.74 5.39 -1.59
CA ASP A 64 -10.81 5.82 -2.50
C ASP A 64 -10.62 7.30 -2.87
N VAL A 65 -10.48 7.59 -4.16
CA VAL A 65 -10.07 8.92 -4.63
C VAL A 65 -11.18 9.98 -4.53
N HIS A 66 -12.45 9.55 -4.46
CA HIS A 66 -13.60 10.44 -4.38
C HIS A 66 -13.95 10.76 -2.93
N THR A 67 -13.98 9.74 -2.08
CA THR A 67 -14.35 9.88 -0.67
C THR A 67 -13.16 10.20 0.22
N LYS A 68 -11.93 10.03 -0.28
CA LYS A 68 -10.65 10.19 0.44
C LYS A 68 -10.51 9.24 1.64
N LYS A 69 -11.32 8.19 1.68
CA LYS A 69 -11.28 7.17 2.73
C LYS A 69 -10.16 6.18 2.47
N THR A 70 -9.57 5.70 3.56
CA THR A 70 -8.57 4.64 3.56
C THR A 70 -9.06 3.47 4.37
N ASP A 71 -8.91 2.27 3.83
CA ASP A 71 -9.21 1.02 4.53
C ASP A 71 -7.95 0.17 4.59
N THR A 72 -7.67 -0.42 5.75
CA THR A 72 -6.56 -1.37 5.89
C THR A 72 -7.00 -2.74 5.41
N LEU A 73 -6.43 -3.20 4.31
CA LEU A 73 -6.73 -4.50 3.73
C LEU A 73 -5.91 -5.62 4.37
N TRP A 74 -4.66 -5.31 4.71
CA TRP A 74 -3.74 -6.26 5.31
C TRP A 74 -2.67 -5.53 6.12
N ARG A 75 -2.19 -6.15 7.20
CA ARG A 75 -1.09 -5.64 8.03
C ARG A 75 -0.27 -6.79 8.61
N CYS A 76 1.04 -6.62 8.60
CA CYS A 76 1.99 -7.51 9.28
C CYS A 76 1.65 -7.64 10.77
N LYS A 77 1.80 -8.86 11.30
CA LYS A 77 1.59 -9.15 12.72
C LYS A 77 2.84 -8.85 13.53
N GLU A 78 2.64 -8.42 14.78
CA GLU A 78 3.73 -8.26 15.74
C GLU A 78 4.51 -9.58 15.94
N GLY A 79 5.82 -9.48 16.15
CA GLY A 79 6.71 -10.64 16.33
C GLY A 79 7.16 -11.30 15.03
N THR A 80 6.72 -10.80 13.87
CA THR A 80 7.22 -11.19 12.55
C THR A 80 7.50 -9.95 11.73
N PHE A 81 8.37 -10.08 10.73
CA PHE A 81 8.51 -9.08 9.67
C PHE A 81 8.00 -9.69 8.38
N GLU A 82 6.82 -9.24 7.92
CA GLU A 82 6.19 -9.70 6.70
C GLU A 82 5.99 -8.52 5.75
N THR A 83 6.44 -8.66 4.50
CA THR A 83 6.34 -7.61 3.47
C THR A 83 5.69 -8.13 2.20
N ILE A 84 5.10 -7.24 1.42
CA ILE A 84 4.55 -7.57 0.10
C ILE A 84 5.66 -7.48 -0.92
N VAL A 85 6.05 -8.61 -1.50
CA VAL A 85 7.10 -8.68 -2.52
C VAL A 85 6.54 -8.50 -3.94
N LYS A 86 5.30 -8.92 -4.17
CA LYS A 86 4.65 -8.79 -5.48
C LYS A 86 3.13 -8.75 -5.36
N VAL A 87 2.49 -7.92 -6.17
CA VAL A 87 1.05 -7.95 -6.41
C VAL A 87 0.80 -8.60 -7.77
N LEU A 88 0.06 -9.69 -7.79
CA LEU A 88 -0.25 -10.45 -9.02
C LEU A 88 -1.55 -9.97 -9.65
N ASP A 89 -2.57 -9.71 -8.83
CA ASP A 89 -3.86 -9.19 -9.27
C ASP A 89 -4.39 -8.23 -8.19
N ALA A 90 -4.30 -6.92 -8.46
CA ALA A 90 -4.73 -5.90 -7.51
C ALA A 90 -6.26 -5.88 -7.31
N GLU A 91 -7.04 -6.20 -8.34
CA GLU A 91 -8.51 -6.19 -8.28
C GLU A 91 -9.01 -7.33 -7.39
N LYS A 92 -8.37 -8.51 -7.50
CA LYS A 92 -8.70 -9.69 -6.69
C LYS A 92 -7.94 -9.77 -5.36
N GLY A 93 -7.02 -8.84 -5.10
CA GLY A 93 -6.18 -8.87 -3.90
C GLY A 93 -5.20 -10.06 -3.84
N VAL A 94 -4.75 -10.57 -4.99
CA VAL A 94 -3.80 -11.69 -5.04
C VAL A 94 -2.37 -11.14 -4.97
N LEU A 95 -1.66 -11.52 -3.91
CA LEU A 95 -0.35 -10.98 -3.57
C LEU A 95 0.57 -12.08 -3.04
N ILE A 96 1.88 -11.85 -3.19
CA ILE A 96 2.95 -12.68 -2.63
C ILE A 96 3.58 -11.88 -1.49
N THR A 97 3.65 -12.50 -0.32
CA THR A 97 4.37 -11.98 0.83
C THR A 97 5.64 -12.78 1.11
N GLN A 98 6.60 -12.13 1.76
CA GLN A 98 7.74 -12.77 2.39
C GLN A 98 7.64 -12.51 3.88
N ARG A 99 7.75 -13.57 4.69
CA ARG A 99 7.69 -13.52 6.15
C ARG A 99 9.01 -14.00 6.74
N GLU A 100 9.50 -13.24 7.71
CA GLU A 100 10.70 -13.53 8.47
C GLU A 100 10.35 -13.51 9.97
N SER A 101 10.95 -14.43 10.72
CA SER A 101 10.86 -14.46 12.18
C SER A 101 12.16 -15.00 12.78
N GLU A 102 12.41 -14.72 14.05
CA GLU A 102 13.59 -15.27 14.74
C GLU A 102 13.50 -16.78 14.97
N LYS A 103 12.29 -17.35 14.96
CA LYS A 103 12.02 -18.74 15.41
C LYS A 103 11.77 -19.71 14.28
N GLU A 104 11.24 -19.23 13.17
CA GLU A 104 10.89 -20.04 12.00
C GLU A 104 11.87 -19.70 10.87
N VAL A 105 12.47 -20.74 10.29
CA VAL A 105 13.31 -20.58 9.10
C VAL A 105 12.43 -20.15 7.91
N PRO A 106 12.91 -19.22 7.05
CA PRO A 106 12.17 -18.75 5.87
C PRO A 106 11.83 -19.84 4.85
#